data_AF-A0A2C6CQE4-F1
#
_entry.id   AF-A0A2C6CQE4-F1
#
_cell.length_a   1.000
_cell.length_b   1.000
_cell.length_c   1.000
_cell.angle_alpha   90.00
_cell.angle_beta   90.00
_cell.angle_gamma   90.00
#
_symmetry.space_group_name_H-M   'P 1'
#
loop_
_entity.id
_entity.type
_entity.pdbx_description
1 polymer ?
#
loop_
_entity_poly.entity_id
_entity_poly.type
_entity_poly.pdbx_seq_one_letter_code
_entity_poly.pdbx_strand_id
1 'polypeptide(L)'
;MAVILVLLIFGSLSKLGIFVASACLTILTLWLLAYLGIRSMFRARIASAFAGDDLPEIMKDLKVVINTPLATVLHLIVFRATSALKMITDIFLRQIRRLQIHGLYKSMSWKNRIVSNNIYELKGADQLTPELKKVIHAANSMPTTLWFSQNEKKEGALDDLIACGQLTLCSNLADYLKSLKKGSKREMVWNEVKDYHQEIDAVLEVLEHYWQNFRLDPYWMIRMYKDEQAEHEEQRRQRV
;
A
#
# COMPACT_ATOMS: atom_id res chain seq x y z
N MET A 1 -0.35 30.90 64.00
CA MET A 1 -1.31 29.82 64.35
C MET A 1 -0.76 28.42 64.02
N ALA A 2 -0.27 28.14 62.81
CA ALA A 2 0.27 26.81 62.46
C ALA A 2 1.53 26.39 63.25
N VAL A 3 2.44 27.34 63.55
CA VAL A 3 3.69 27.05 64.29
C VAL A 3 3.44 26.64 65.75
N ILE A 4 2.40 27.20 66.38
CA ILE A 4 2.03 26.89 67.78
C ILE A 4 1.36 25.51 67.86
N LEU A 5 0.55 25.15 66.86
CA LEU A 5 -0.07 23.82 66.76
C LEU A 5 0.99 22.72 66.54
N VAL A 6 2.02 23.01 65.74
CA VAL A 6 3.14 22.10 65.49
C VAL A 6 3.94 21.84 66.78
N LEU A 7 4.23 22.87 67.57
CA LEU A 7 4.96 22.72 68.85
C LEU A 7 4.18 21.90 69.90
N LEU A 8 2.86 21.99 69.94
CA LEU A 8 2.03 21.17 70.85
C LEU A 8 1.97 19.69 70.45
N ILE A 9 2.02 19.40 69.14
CA ILE A 9 2.10 18.01 68.65
C ILE A 9 3.47 17.39 68.99
N PHE A 10 4.56 18.16 68.85
CA PHE A 10 5.91 17.69 69.21
C PHE A 10 6.10 17.44 70.72
N GLY A 11 5.30 18.06 71.59
CA GLY A 11 5.35 17.85 73.05
C GLY A 11 4.72 16.54 73.54
N SER A 12 3.81 15.91 72.77
CA SER A 12 3.12 14.67 73.18
C SER A 12 3.61 13.41 72.45
N LEU A 13 4.49 13.56 71.46
CA LEU A 13 5.00 12.42 70.69
C LEU A 13 6.22 11.79 71.37
N SER A 14 6.20 10.46 71.51
CA SER A 14 7.37 9.67 71.90
C SER A 14 8.55 9.96 70.96
N LYS A 15 9.79 9.73 71.43
CA LYS A 15 11.03 9.97 70.65
C LYS A 15 11.00 9.37 69.23
N LEU A 16 10.24 8.28 69.05
CA LEU A 16 10.02 7.59 67.77
C LEU A 16 9.17 8.41 66.79
N GLY A 17 8.18 9.15 67.28
CA GLY A 17 7.29 9.99 66.47
C GLY A 17 7.99 11.20 65.85
N ILE A 18 8.95 11.80 66.56
CA ILE A 18 9.79 12.91 66.06
C ILE A 18 10.65 12.44 64.89
N PHE A 19 11.22 11.24 64.99
CA PHE A 19 12.04 10.64 63.94
C PHE A 19 11.21 10.40 62.66
N VAL A 20 10.03 9.79 62.80
CA VAL A 20 9.13 9.51 61.65
C VAL A 20 8.66 10.80 60.98
N ALA A 21 8.28 11.82 61.74
CA ALA A 21 7.86 13.10 61.18
C ALA A 21 8.97 13.80 60.39
N SER A 22 10.21 13.75 60.90
CA SER A 22 11.38 14.30 60.20
C SER A 22 11.68 13.57 58.88
N ALA A 23 11.53 12.24 58.87
CA ALA A 23 11.74 11.42 57.67
C ALA A 23 10.65 11.66 56.61
N CYS A 24 9.39 11.82 57.01
CA CYS A 24 8.31 12.17 56.07
C CYS A 24 8.53 13.56 55.46
N LEU A 25 9.00 14.54 56.23
CA LEU A 25 9.23 15.90 55.73
C LEU A 25 10.35 15.94 54.69
N THR A 26 11.44 15.20 54.91
CA THR A 26 12.56 15.13 53.96
C THR A 26 12.19 14.41 52.67
N ILE A 27 11.36 13.37 52.74
CA ILE A 27 10.82 12.69 51.56
C ILE A 27 9.91 13.63 50.77
N LEU A 28 9.05 14.40 51.45
CA LEU A 28 8.15 15.36 50.80
C LEU A 28 8.93 16.49 50.11
N THR A 29 9.98 17.02 50.74
CA THR A 29 10.81 18.08 50.14
C THR A 29 11.64 17.55 48.97
N LEU A 30 12.19 16.34 49.07
CA LEU A 30 12.87 15.67 47.94
C LEU A 30 11.92 15.46 46.76
N TRP A 31 10.69 15.00 47.01
CA TRP A 31 9.67 14.82 45.98
C TRP A 31 9.31 16.16 45.31
N LEU A 32 9.18 17.23 46.10
CA LEU A 32 8.85 18.55 45.58
C LEU A 32 9.99 19.15 44.76
N LEU A 33 11.24 18.99 45.18
CA LEU A 33 12.42 19.39 44.41
C LEU A 33 12.56 18.60 43.11
N ALA A 34 12.34 17.29 43.15
CA ALA A 34 12.32 16.44 41.96
C ALA A 34 11.20 16.86 40.99
N TYR A 35 9.99 17.12 41.49
CA TYR A 35 8.87 17.61 40.69
C TYR A 35 9.17 18.95 40.02
N LEU A 36 9.74 19.92 40.76
CA LEU A 36 10.12 21.23 40.20
C LEU A 36 11.25 21.11 39.17
N GLY A 37 12.25 20.26 39.41
CA GLY A 37 13.35 20.00 38.48
C GLY A 37 12.89 19.31 37.19
N ILE A 38 12.01 18.30 37.31
CA ILE A 38 11.41 17.65 36.14
C ILE A 38 10.58 18.65 35.35
N ARG A 39 9.79 19.50 36.03
CA ARG A 39 8.96 20.52 35.36
C ARG A 39 9.80 21.57 34.63
N SER A 40 10.92 22.01 35.19
CA SER A 40 11.80 22.99 34.54
C SER A 40 12.52 22.39 33.34
N MET A 41 13.04 21.17 33.47
CA MET A 41 13.66 20.44 32.35
C MET A 41 12.67 20.15 31.24
N PHE A 42 11.45 19.71 31.57
CA PHE A 42 10.41 19.42 30.60
C PHE A 42 10.01 20.68 29.80
N ARG A 43 9.85 21.82 30.48
CA ARG A 43 9.59 23.11 29.82
C ARG A 43 10.74 23.53 28.90
N ALA A 44 11.97 23.46 29.38
CA ALA A 44 13.14 23.86 28.60
C ALA A 44 13.33 22.97 27.36
N ARG A 45 13.13 21.66 27.50
CA ARG A 45 13.25 20.69 26.40
C ARG A 45 12.17 20.83 25.35
N ILE A 46 10.93 21.14 25.75
CA ILE A 46 9.82 21.39 24.82
C ILE A 46 10.03 22.71 24.09
N ALA A 47 10.43 23.78 24.79
CA ALA A 47 10.73 25.07 24.16
C ALA A 47 11.92 25.02 23.20
N SER A 48 12.89 24.11 23.43
CA SER A 48 14.00 23.90 22.47
C SER A 48 13.64 22.99 21.30
N ALA A 49 12.64 22.11 21.46
CA ALA A 49 12.21 21.17 20.43
C ALA A 49 11.13 21.76 19.49
N PHE A 50 10.36 22.72 19.98
CA PHE A 50 9.32 23.42 19.22
C PHE A 50 9.65 24.91 19.26
N ALA A 51 9.99 25.48 18.09
CA ALA A 51 10.48 26.85 17.91
C ALA A 51 9.74 27.86 18.82
N GLY A 52 10.52 28.56 19.66
CA GLY A 52 10.08 29.13 20.93
C GLY A 52 9.04 30.26 20.92
N ASP A 53 8.61 30.75 19.76
CA ASP A 53 7.66 31.88 19.67
C ASP A 53 6.18 31.44 19.60
N ASP A 54 5.89 30.21 19.14
CA ASP A 54 4.51 29.71 18.99
C ASP A 54 4.01 28.90 20.20
N LEU A 55 4.83 28.79 21.26
CA LEU A 55 4.53 28.01 22.46
C LEU A 55 3.17 28.33 23.12
N PRO A 56 2.76 29.61 23.28
CA PRO A 56 1.47 29.92 23.92
C PRO A 56 0.26 29.52 23.07
N GLU A 57 0.39 29.56 21.74
CA GLU A 57 -0.65 29.13 20.80
C GLU A 57 -0.78 27.61 20.78
N ILE A 58 0.35 26.90 20.73
CA ILE A 58 0.41 25.44 20.85
C ILE A 58 -0.14 24.96 22.21
N MET A 59 0.12 25.69 23.30
CA MET A 59 -0.45 25.36 24.62
C MET A 59 -1.98 25.52 24.66
N LYS A 60 -2.55 26.46 23.91
CA LYS A 60 -4.00 26.64 23.79
C LYS A 60 -4.63 25.45 23.07
N ASP A 61 -3.99 24.96 22.02
CA ASP A 61 -4.46 23.79 21.26
C ASP A 61 -4.22 22.48 22.03
N LEU A 62 -3.11 22.36 22.76
CA LEU A 62 -2.87 21.23 23.67
C LEU A 62 -3.89 21.16 24.80
N LYS A 63 -4.41 22.31 25.26
CA LYS A 63 -5.45 22.33 26.29
C LYS A 63 -6.71 21.59 25.83
N VAL A 64 -7.04 21.65 24.54
CA VAL A 64 -8.16 20.88 23.96
C VAL A 64 -7.87 19.39 24.03
N VAL A 65 -6.65 18.96 23.68
CA VAL A 65 -6.22 17.55 23.76
C VAL A 65 -6.20 17.04 25.21
N ILE A 66 -5.77 17.86 26.16
CA ILE A 66 -5.72 17.53 27.60
C ILE A 66 -7.14 17.46 28.20
N ASN A 67 -8.07 18.30 27.74
CA ASN A 67 -9.47 18.28 28.20
C ASN A 67 -10.30 17.16 27.54
N THR A 68 -9.76 16.49 26.53
CA THR A 68 -10.45 15.41 25.83
C THR A 68 -10.33 14.11 26.65
N PRO A 69 -11.37 13.26 26.71
CA PRO A 69 -11.28 11.97 27.38
C PRO A 69 -10.10 11.13 26.87
N LEU A 70 -9.37 10.50 27.80
CA LEU A 70 -8.18 9.71 27.49
C LEU A 70 -8.44 8.64 26.43
N ALA A 71 -9.61 8.01 26.46
CA ALA A 71 -10.03 7.01 25.47
C ALA A 71 -10.10 7.59 24.05
N THR A 72 -10.58 8.82 23.88
CA THR A 72 -10.67 9.49 22.57
C THR A 72 -9.30 9.86 22.05
N VAL A 73 -8.42 10.41 22.90
CA VAL A 73 -7.03 10.73 22.52
C VAL A 73 -6.29 9.46 22.10
N LEU A 74 -6.43 8.38 22.88
CA LEU A 74 -5.84 7.08 22.55
C LEU A 74 -6.38 6.55 21.21
N HIS A 75 -7.70 6.62 20.98
CA HIS A 75 -8.30 6.19 19.73
C HIS A 75 -7.79 7.00 18.53
N LEU A 76 -7.66 8.32 18.66
CA LEU A 76 -7.13 9.19 17.61
C LEU A 76 -5.66 8.86 17.28
N ILE A 77 -4.83 8.60 18.30
CA ILE A 77 -3.42 8.21 18.10
C ILE A 77 -3.35 6.85 17.40
N VAL A 78 -4.10 5.86 17.89
CA VAL A 78 -4.14 4.52 17.28
C VAL A 78 -4.66 4.58 15.84
N PHE A 79 -5.70 5.38 15.58
CA PHE A 79 -6.23 5.58 14.23
C PHE A 79 -5.21 6.22 13.29
N ARG A 80 -4.45 7.21 13.76
CA ARG A 80 -3.38 7.84 12.97
C ARG A 80 -2.21 6.88 12.72
N ALA A 81 -1.77 6.15 13.74
CA ALA A 81 -0.70 5.17 13.60
C ALA A 81 -1.08 4.04 12.63
N THR A 82 -2.30 3.52 12.72
CA THR A 82 -2.80 2.47 11.80
C THR A 82 -2.97 2.99 10.38
N SER A 83 -3.44 4.22 10.18
CA SER A 83 -3.56 4.83 8.85
C SER A 83 -2.19 5.08 8.21
N ALA A 84 -1.23 5.59 8.99
CA ALA A 84 0.15 5.76 8.54
C ALA A 84 0.79 4.41 8.18
N LEU A 85 0.60 3.38 9.00
CA LEU A 85 1.11 2.04 8.72
C LEU A 85 0.53 1.45 7.42
N LYS A 86 -0.76 1.64 7.16
CA LYS A 86 -1.40 1.22 5.89
C LYS A 86 -0.76 1.94 4.69
N MET A 87 -0.66 3.26 4.74
CA MET A 87 -0.01 4.06 3.69
C MET A 87 1.44 3.64 3.46
N ILE A 88 2.18 3.41 4.53
CA ILE A 88 3.58 2.96 4.50
C ILE A 88 3.68 1.57 3.86
N THR A 89 2.77 0.66 4.18
CA THR A 89 2.70 -0.69 3.57
C THR A 89 2.47 -0.57 2.07
N ASP A 90 1.54 0.28 1.62
CA ASP A 90 1.30 0.51 0.19
C ASP A 90 2.54 1.05 -0.54
N ILE A 91 3.28 1.97 0.10
CA ILE A 91 4.55 2.50 -0.44
C ILE A 91 5.61 1.40 -0.50
N PHE A 92 5.75 0.59 0.55
CA PHE A 92 6.73 -0.50 0.58
C PHE A 92 6.45 -1.55 -0.50
N LEU A 93 5.19 -1.95 -0.70
CA LEU A 93 4.83 -2.92 -1.73
C LEU A 93 5.16 -2.38 -3.13
N ARG A 94 4.88 -1.11 -3.41
CA ARG A 94 5.25 -0.46 -4.67
C ARG A 94 6.77 -0.45 -4.86
N GLN A 95 7.52 -0.16 -3.81
CA GLN A 95 8.98 -0.14 -3.83
C GLN A 95 9.58 -1.55 -4.06
N ILE A 96 9.10 -2.56 -3.34
CA ILE A 96 9.54 -3.96 -3.50
C ILE A 96 9.30 -4.42 -4.93
N ARG A 97 8.10 -4.20 -5.46
CA ARG A 97 7.77 -4.54 -6.86
C ARG A 97 8.73 -3.86 -7.84
N ARG A 98 9.00 -2.56 -7.66
CA ARG A 98 9.94 -1.82 -8.51
C ARG A 98 11.35 -2.41 -8.48
N LEU A 99 11.85 -2.77 -7.29
CA LEU A 99 13.17 -3.36 -7.14
C LEU A 99 13.25 -4.76 -7.77
N GLN A 100 12.21 -5.58 -7.59
CA GLN A 100 12.12 -6.90 -8.21
C GLN A 100 12.11 -6.80 -9.74
N ILE A 101 11.26 -5.94 -10.31
CA ILE A 101 11.22 -5.71 -11.76
C ILE A 101 12.56 -5.17 -12.26
N HIS A 102 13.15 -4.18 -11.58
CA HIS A 102 14.45 -3.64 -11.98
C HIS A 102 15.56 -4.71 -11.97
N GLY A 103 15.61 -5.55 -10.92
CA GLY A 103 16.56 -6.66 -10.85
C GLY A 103 16.36 -7.67 -11.98
N LEU A 104 15.10 -7.99 -12.28
CA LEU A 104 14.71 -8.92 -13.34
C LEU A 104 15.17 -8.42 -14.72
N TYR A 105 14.89 -7.17 -15.08
CA TYR A 105 15.28 -6.59 -16.37
C TYR A 105 16.78 -6.25 -16.48
N LYS A 106 17.48 -6.04 -15.36
CA LYS A 106 18.92 -5.78 -15.35
C LYS A 106 19.76 -7.05 -15.55
N SER A 107 19.24 -8.21 -15.15
CA SER A 107 19.97 -9.47 -15.20
C SER A 107 20.19 -9.95 -16.64
N MET A 108 21.43 -10.35 -16.96
CA MET A 108 21.77 -10.82 -18.31
C MET A 108 21.14 -12.18 -18.65
N SER A 109 20.92 -13.04 -17.65
CA SER A 109 20.28 -14.35 -17.83
C SER A 109 18.85 -14.26 -18.35
N TRP A 110 18.14 -13.18 -18.00
CA TRP A 110 16.74 -12.96 -18.37
C TRP A 110 16.57 -12.02 -19.58
N LYS A 111 17.68 -11.52 -20.15
CA LYS A 111 17.67 -10.68 -21.35
C LYS A 111 17.03 -11.45 -22.51
N ASN A 112 16.04 -10.83 -23.15
CA ASN A 112 15.24 -11.45 -24.22
C ASN A 112 14.53 -12.76 -23.81
N ARG A 113 14.08 -12.85 -22.55
CA ARG A 113 13.23 -13.97 -22.08
C ARG A 113 11.95 -13.52 -21.40
N ILE A 114 11.74 -12.21 -21.29
CA ILE A 114 10.67 -11.60 -20.49
C ILE A 114 9.99 -10.52 -21.30
N VAL A 115 8.67 -10.50 -21.20
CA VAL A 115 7.77 -9.49 -21.74
C VAL A 115 6.85 -9.05 -20.61
N SER A 116 6.70 -7.74 -20.39
CA SER A 116 5.79 -7.23 -19.38
C SER A 116 4.34 -7.30 -19.87
N ASN A 117 3.41 -7.41 -18.95
CA ASN A 117 1.98 -7.32 -19.23
C ASN A 117 1.31 -6.32 -18.26
N ASN A 118 1.70 -5.05 -18.34
CA ASN A 118 1.09 -4.02 -17.50
C ASN A 118 -0.12 -3.42 -18.22
N ILE A 119 -1.28 -3.39 -17.56
CA ILE A 119 -2.55 -2.84 -18.09
C ILE A 119 -2.46 -1.38 -18.60
N TYR A 120 -1.40 -0.66 -18.21
CA TYR A 120 -1.14 0.71 -18.63
C TYR A 120 -0.44 0.83 -20.00
N GLU A 121 0.08 -0.26 -20.58
CA GLU A 121 0.96 -0.21 -21.77
C GLU A 121 0.23 0.21 -23.04
N LEU A 122 -1.06 -0.14 -23.18
CA LEU A 122 -1.88 0.25 -24.33
C LEU A 122 -2.53 1.64 -24.15
N LYS A 123 -2.22 2.37 -23.08
CA LYS A 123 -2.81 3.68 -22.83
C LYS A 123 -2.34 4.69 -23.88
N GLY A 124 -3.29 5.17 -24.69
CA GLY A 124 -3.03 6.22 -25.69
C GLY A 124 -2.50 5.70 -27.03
N ALA A 125 -2.58 4.39 -27.29
CA ALA A 125 -2.26 3.86 -28.61
C ALA A 125 -3.27 4.38 -29.67
N ASP A 126 -2.74 4.88 -30.79
CA ASP A 126 -3.53 5.57 -31.83
C ASP A 126 -4.52 4.63 -32.55
N GLN A 127 -4.17 3.35 -32.68
CA GLN A 127 -4.89 2.35 -33.48
C GLN A 127 -5.99 1.58 -32.70
N LEU A 128 -6.47 2.12 -31.58
CA LEU A 128 -7.49 1.47 -30.74
C LEU A 128 -8.91 1.92 -31.11
N THR A 129 -9.84 0.95 -31.17
CA THR A 129 -11.26 1.23 -31.30
C THR A 129 -11.79 1.95 -30.05
N PRO A 130 -12.88 2.75 -30.16
CA PRO A 130 -13.44 3.45 -29.01
C PRO A 130 -13.82 2.52 -27.84
N GLU A 131 -14.29 1.31 -28.15
CA GLU A 131 -14.65 0.31 -27.15
C GLU A 131 -13.42 -0.20 -26.39
N LEU A 132 -12.33 -0.53 -27.10
CA LEU A 132 -11.06 -0.90 -26.47
C LEU A 132 -10.54 0.22 -25.56
N LYS A 133 -10.60 1.48 -26.01
CA LYS A 133 -10.19 2.63 -25.20
C LYS A 133 -11.00 2.74 -23.91
N LYS A 134 -12.30 2.44 -23.96
CA LYS A 134 -13.18 2.44 -22.79
C LYS A 134 -12.77 1.37 -21.78
N VAL A 135 -12.55 0.14 -22.23
CA VAL A 135 -12.11 -0.99 -21.38
C VAL A 135 -10.75 -0.70 -20.75
N ILE A 136 -9.79 -0.25 -21.55
CA ILE A 136 -8.44 0.11 -21.09
C ILE A 136 -8.51 1.25 -20.07
N HIS A 137 -9.35 2.26 -20.30
CA HIS A 137 -9.53 3.35 -19.35
C HIS A 137 -10.13 2.85 -18.03
N ALA A 138 -11.20 2.05 -18.08
CA ALA A 138 -11.84 1.48 -16.91
C ALA A 138 -10.85 0.65 -16.06
N ALA A 139 -10.10 -0.25 -16.70
CA ALA A 139 -9.06 -1.05 -16.04
C ALA A 139 -7.95 -0.18 -15.42
N ASN A 140 -7.49 0.85 -16.13
CA ASN A 140 -6.43 1.75 -15.65
C ASN A 140 -6.85 2.67 -14.51
N SER A 141 -8.14 2.97 -14.40
CA SER A 141 -8.73 3.72 -13.30
C SER A 141 -9.00 2.86 -12.06
N MET A 142 -8.85 1.54 -12.16
CA MET A 142 -9.14 0.65 -11.06
C MET A 142 -8.15 0.85 -9.89
N PRO A 143 -8.64 0.91 -8.63
CA PRO A 143 -7.78 0.92 -7.46
C PRO A 143 -6.88 -0.32 -7.40
N THR A 144 -5.69 -0.18 -6.80
CA THR A 144 -4.74 -1.30 -6.65
C THR A 144 -5.16 -2.35 -5.62
N THR A 145 -6.28 -2.13 -4.94
CA THR A 145 -6.91 -3.10 -4.04
C THR A 145 -7.72 -4.07 -4.89
N LEU A 146 -7.19 -5.28 -5.10
CA LEU A 146 -7.81 -6.36 -5.88
C LEU A 146 -9.04 -6.99 -5.19
N TRP A 147 -9.75 -6.21 -4.37
CA TRP A 147 -10.95 -6.59 -3.64
C TRP A 147 -12.14 -5.90 -4.29
N PHE A 148 -12.90 -6.65 -5.09
CA PHE A 148 -14.08 -6.13 -5.76
C PHE A 148 -15.29 -6.21 -4.83
N SER A 149 -15.93 -5.07 -4.58
CA SER A 149 -17.26 -5.03 -3.96
C SER A 149 -18.28 -5.73 -4.87
N GLN A 150 -19.42 -6.14 -4.29
CA GLN A 150 -20.47 -6.79 -5.09
C GLN A 150 -21.07 -5.86 -6.16
N ASN A 151 -21.01 -4.54 -5.95
CA ASN A 151 -21.46 -3.57 -6.94
C ASN A 151 -20.47 -3.48 -8.11
N GLU A 152 -19.16 -3.39 -7.84
CA GLU A 152 -18.12 -3.36 -8.88
C GLU A 152 -18.11 -4.66 -9.72
N LYS A 153 -18.44 -5.80 -9.11
CA LYS A 153 -18.63 -7.06 -9.86
C LYS A 153 -19.84 -6.99 -10.78
N LYS A 154 -20.95 -6.40 -10.34
CA LYS A 154 -22.15 -6.21 -11.18
C LYS A 154 -21.91 -5.20 -12.31
N GLU A 155 -21.06 -4.21 -12.08
CA GLU A 155 -20.67 -3.20 -13.06
C GLU A 155 -19.63 -3.71 -14.10
N GLY A 156 -19.13 -4.95 -13.95
CA GLY A 156 -18.20 -5.55 -14.90
C GLY A 156 -16.75 -5.09 -14.75
N ALA A 157 -16.38 -4.41 -13.65
CA ALA A 157 -15.02 -3.89 -13.45
C ALA A 157 -13.93 -4.99 -13.47
N LEU A 158 -14.27 -6.20 -13.01
CA LEU A 158 -13.38 -7.36 -13.10
C LEU A 158 -13.20 -7.83 -14.55
N ASP A 159 -14.30 -7.86 -15.32
CA ASP A 159 -14.26 -8.26 -16.73
C ASP A 159 -13.43 -7.24 -17.53
N ASP A 160 -13.57 -5.94 -17.24
CA ASP A 160 -12.75 -4.88 -17.84
C ASP A 160 -11.25 -5.07 -17.55
N LEU A 161 -10.90 -5.38 -16.31
CA LEU A 161 -9.51 -5.62 -15.90
C LEU A 161 -8.93 -6.85 -16.61
N ILE A 162 -9.67 -7.95 -16.65
CA ILE A 162 -9.24 -9.20 -17.31
C ILE A 162 -9.08 -8.95 -18.82
N ALA A 163 -10.07 -8.31 -19.45
CA ALA A 163 -10.03 -8.00 -20.87
C ALA A 163 -8.81 -7.12 -21.20
N CYS A 164 -8.58 -6.05 -20.44
CA CYS A 164 -7.40 -5.19 -20.61
C CYS A 164 -6.08 -5.97 -20.47
N GLY A 165 -5.99 -6.92 -19.54
CA GLY A 165 -4.83 -7.78 -19.36
C GLY A 165 -4.61 -8.76 -20.53
N GLN A 166 -5.68 -9.36 -21.06
CA GLN A 166 -5.62 -10.24 -22.23
C GLN A 166 -5.21 -9.48 -23.50
N LEU A 167 -5.78 -8.29 -23.69
CA LEU A 167 -5.44 -7.36 -24.79
C LEU A 167 -3.97 -6.98 -24.79
N THR A 168 -3.48 -6.57 -23.62
CA THR A 168 -2.10 -6.13 -23.43
C THR A 168 -1.14 -7.29 -23.66
N LEU A 169 -1.46 -8.47 -23.13
CA LEU A 169 -0.67 -9.68 -23.36
C LEU A 169 -0.58 -10.02 -24.85
N CYS A 170 -1.71 -10.00 -25.56
CA CYS A 170 -1.78 -10.30 -26.98
C CYS A 170 -0.89 -9.36 -27.79
N SER A 171 -1.02 -8.04 -27.56
CA SER A 171 -0.22 -7.03 -28.27
C SER A 171 1.27 -7.17 -27.96
N ASN A 172 1.62 -7.28 -26.68
CA ASN A 172 3.02 -7.29 -26.26
C ASN A 172 3.77 -8.54 -26.71
N LEU A 173 3.11 -9.70 -26.68
CA LEU A 173 3.69 -10.94 -27.20
C LEU A 173 3.85 -10.86 -28.72
N ALA A 174 2.85 -10.36 -29.45
CA ALA A 174 2.95 -10.21 -30.89
C ALA A 174 4.11 -9.27 -31.29
N ASP A 175 4.23 -8.12 -30.63
CA ASP A 175 5.32 -7.17 -30.86
C ASP A 175 6.68 -7.76 -30.48
N TYR A 176 6.73 -8.51 -29.38
CA TYR A 176 7.94 -9.21 -28.97
C TYR A 176 8.41 -10.21 -30.04
N LEU A 177 7.53 -11.09 -30.51
CA LEU A 177 7.85 -12.09 -31.53
C LEU A 177 8.26 -11.43 -32.85
N LYS A 178 7.57 -10.36 -33.27
CA LYS A 178 7.98 -9.53 -34.43
C LYS A 178 9.36 -8.91 -34.24
N SER A 179 9.70 -8.51 -33.02
CA SER A 179 11.00 -7.93 -32.69
C SER A 179 12.13 -8.96 -32.71
N LEU A 180 11.85 -10.26 -32.49
CA LEU A 180 12.87 -11.31 -32.57
C LEU A 180 13.47 -11.39 -33.97
N LYS A 181 12.66 -11.17 -35.01
CA LYS A 181 13.09 -11.23 -36.43
C LYS A 181 13.93 -10.04 -36.88
N LYS A 182 14.20 -9.05 -36.02
CA LYS A 182 14.80 -7.75 -36.38
C LYS A 182 15.98 -7.37 -35.46
N GLY A 183 16.87 -6.54 -36.00
CA GLY A 183 17.96 -5.90 -35.25
C GLY A 183 18.84 -6.87 -34.46
N SER A 184 19.32 -6.43 -33.30
CA SER A 184 20.23 -7.22 -32.44
C SER A 184 19.59 -8.49 -31.86
N LYS A 185 18.26 -8.54 -31.69
CA LYS A 185 17.55 -9.74 -31.24
C LYS A 185 17.56 -10.86 -32.29
N ARG A 186 17.63 -10.50 -33.58
CA ARG A 186 17.75 -11.49 -34.65
C ARG A 186 19.05 -12.28 -34.53
N GLU A 187 20.14 -11.57 -34.32
CA GLU A 187 21.47 -12.14 -34.18
C GLU A 187 21.60 -12.95 -32.88
N MET A 188 21.13 -12.39 -31.75
CA MET A 188 21.28 -13.01 -30.43
C MET A 188 20.31 -14.16 -30.12
N VAL A 189 19.12 -14.18 -30.75
CA VAL A 189 18.05 -15.11 -30.38
C VAL A 189 17.48 -15.83 -31.60
N TRP A 190 16.97 -15.10 -32.59
CA TRP A 190 16.25 -15.73 -33.72
C TRP A 190 17.11 -16.73 -34.48
N ASN A 191 18.39 -16.41 -34.72
CA ASN A 191 19.31 -17.31 -35.41
C ASN A 191 19.69 -18.54 -34.59
N GLU A 192 19.52 -18.52 -33.27
CA GLU A 192 19.80 -19.65 -32.39
C GLU A 192 18.61 -20.62 -32.27
N VAL A 193 17.38 -20.13 -32.50
CA VAL A 193 16.13 -20.91 -32.34
C VAL A 193 15.53 -21.34 -33.69
N LYS A 194 16.37 -21.67 -34.68
CA LYS A 194 15.94 -22.03 -36.04
C LYS A 194 14.90 -23.15 -36.08
N ASP A 195 15.06 -24.14 -35.23
CA ASP A 195 14.17 -25.30 -35.15
C ASP A 195 12.75 -24.91 -34.72
N TYR A 196 12.57 -23.74 -34.09
CA TYR A 196 11.29 -23.25 -33.57
C TYR A 196 10.66 -22.13 -34.43
N HIS A 197 11.24 -21.82 -35.60
CA HIS A 197 10.74 -20.72 -36.44
C HIS A 197 9.29 -20.93 -36.86
N GLN A 198 8.91 -22.17 -37.18
CA GLN A 198 7.54 -22.49 -37.61
C GLN A 198 6.53 -22.31 -36.47
N GLU A 199 6.87 -22.76 -35.26
CA GLU A 199 6.04 -22.64 -34.07
C GLU A 199 5.89 -21.19 -33.65
N ILE A 200 6.97 -20.40 -33.72
CA ILE A 200 6.91 -18.97 -33.42
C ILE A 200 5.98 -18.26 -34.42
N ASP A 201 6.06 -18.62 -35.70
CA ASP A 201 5.22 -18.03 -36.74
C ASP A 201 3.76 -18.45 -36.58
N ALA A 202 3.49 -19.71 -36.25
CA ALA A 202 2.14 -20.19 -35.93
C ALA A 202 1.55 -19.46 -34.72
N VAL A 203 2.33 -19.25 -33.65
CA VAL A 203 1.87 -18.48 -32.49
C VAL A 203 1.60 -17.02 -32.87
N LEU A 204 2.44 -16.43 -33.73
CA LEU A 204 2.23 -15.06 -34.20
C LEU A 204 0.94 -14.92 -35.00
N GLU A 205 0.62 -15.87 -35.88
CA GLU A 205 -0.64 -15.90 -36.62
C GLU A 205 -1.86 -15.99 -35.69
N VAL A 206 -1.78 -16.84 -34.66
CA VAL A 206 -2.84 -16.95 -33.64
C VAL A 206 -3.03 -15.63 -32.89
N LEU A 207 -1.94 -14.98 -32.48
CA LEU A 207 -2.01 -13.68 -31.78
C LEU A 207 -2.58 -12.57 -32.67
N GLU A 208 -2.23 -12.56 -33.96
CA GLU A 208 -2.81 -11.60 -34.91
C GLU A 208 -4.30 -11.84 -35.13
N HIS A 209 -4.72 -13.10 -35.19
CA HIS A 209 -6.15 -13.45 -35.23
C HIS A 209 -6.89 -13.00 -33.97
N TYR A 210 -6.34 -13.29 -32.78
CA TYR A 210 -6.90 -12.84 -31.51
C TYR A 210 -6.99 -11.31 -31.44
N TRP A 211 -5.98 -10.61 -31.93
CA TRP A 211 -6.01 -9.15 -31.99
C TRP A 211 -7.18 -8.62 -32.83
N GLN A 212 -7.51 -9.26 -33.95
CA GLN A 212 -8.69 -8.88 -34.73
C GLN A 212 -10.00 -9.14 -33.97
N ASN A 213 -10.13 -10.29 -33.31
CA ASN A 213 -11.32 -10.60 -32.50
C ASN A 213 -11.50 -9.57 -31.37
N PHE A 214 -10.42 -9.19 -30.70
CA PHE A 214 -10.42 -8.17 -29.66
C PHE A 214 -10.82 -6.78 -30.16
N ARG A 215 -10.49 -6.43 -31.42
CA ARG A 215 -10.92 -5.16 -32.03
C ARG A 215 -12.41 -5.14 -32.33
N LEU A 216 -13.01 -6.29 -32.61
CA LEU A 216 -14.44 -6.44 -32.83
C LEU A 216 -15.20 -6.48 -31.50
N ASP A 217 -14.64 -7.18 -30.50
CA ASP A 217 -15.24 -7.33 -29.20
C ASP A 217 -14.15 -7.52 -28.11
N PRO A 218 -13.95 -6.54 -27.22
CA PRO A 218 -12.95 -6.61 -26.16
C PRO A 218 -13.14 -7.78 -25.19
N TYR A 219 -14.37 -8.29 -25.04
CA TYR A 219 -14.72 -9.32 -24.06
C TYR A 219 -14.84 -10.72 -24.67
N TRP A 220 -14.50 -10.90 -25.95
CA TRP A 220 -14.72 -12.14 -26.70
C TRP A 220 -14.19 -13.35 -25.96
N MET A 221 -12.93 -13.28 -25.53
CA MET A 221 -12.25 -14.39 -24.85
C MET A 221 -12.87 -14.69 -23.48
N ILE A 222 -13.34 -13.67 -22.75
CA ILE A 222 -14.03 -13.86 -21.46
C ILE A 222 -15.36 -14.59 -21.67
N ARG A 223 -16.13 -14.21 -22.69
CA ARG A 223 -17.41 -14.87 -23.01
C ARG A 223 -17.20 -16.33 -23.39
N MET A 224 -16.23 -16.59 -24.27
CA MET A 224 -15.84 -17.94 -24.66
C MET A 224 -15.55 -18.83 -23.44
N TYR A 225 -14.74 -18.35 -22.48
CA TYR A 225 -14.45 -19.12 -21.27
C TYR A 225 -15.68 -19.29 -20.36
N LYS A 226 -16.54 -18.28 -20.22
CA LYS A 226 -17.76 -18.40 -19.41
C LYS A 226 -18.70 -19.47 -19.97
N ASP A 227 -18.81 -19.52 -21.30
CA ASP A 227 -19.63 -20.51 -21.99
C ASP A 227 -19.05 -21.93 -21.80
N GLU A 228 -17.74 -22.12 -21.96
CA GLU A 228 -17.06 -23.40 -21.69
C GLU A 228 -17.25 -23.88 -20.24
N GLN A 229 -17.17 -22.97 -19.26
CA GLN A 229 -17.39 -23.32 -17.86
C GLN A 229 -18.83 -23.76 -17.61
N ALA A 230 -19.81 -23.08 -18.22
CA ALA A 230 -21.22 -23.43 -18.09
C ALA A 230 -21.51 -24.84 -18.67
N GLU A 231 -20.95 -25.16 -19.83
CA GLU A 231 -21.06 -26.50 -20.43
C GLU A 231 -20.45 -27.59 -19.54
N HIS A 232 -19.26 -27.34 -18.97
CA HIS A 232 -18.61 -28.28 -18.06
C HIS A 232 -19.40 -28.49 -16.76
N GLU A 233 -20.03 -27.44 -16.22
CA GLU A 233 -20.90 -27.55 -15.05
C GLU A 233 -22.16 -28.36 -15.35
N GLU A 234 -22.77 -28.15 -16.51
CA GLU A 234 -23.95 -28.90 -16.93
C GLU A 234 -23.63 -30.40 -17.10
N GLN A 235 -22.50 -30.73 -17.73
CA GLN A 235 -22.00 -32.10 -17.84
C GLN A 235 -21.66 -32.74 -16.48
N ARG A 236 -21.31 -31.95 -15.46
CA ARG A 236 -21.10 -32.46 -14.10
C ARG A 236 -22.43 -32.73 -13.41
N ARG A 237 -23.43 -31.84 -13.56
CA ARG A 237 -24.77 -32.03 -13.01
C ARG A 237 -25.49 -33.22 -13.60
N GLN A 238 -25.27 -33.52 -14.89
CA GLN A 238 -25.83 -34.71 -15.55
C GLN A 238 -25.16 -36.03 -15.12
N ARG A 239 -24.00 -35.96 -14.45
CA ARG A 239 -23.24 -37.12 -13.96
C ARG A 239 -23.50 -37.45 -12.48
N VAL A 240 -24.24 -36.62 -11.77
CA VAL A 240 -24.65 -36.80 -10.36
C VAL A 240 -26.11 -37.22 -10.32
#